data_AF-A0A836L4L2-F1
#
_entry.id   AF-A0A836L4L2-F1
#
_cell.length_a   1.000
_cell.length_b   1.000
_cell.length_c   1.000
_cell.angle_alpha   90.00
_cell.angle_beta   90.00
_cell.angle_gamma   90.00
#
_symmetry.space_group_name_H-M   'P 1'
#
loop_
_entity.id
_entity.type
_entity.pdbx_description
1 polymer ?
#
loop_
_entity_poly.entity_id
_entity_poly.type
_entity_poly.pdbx_seq_one_letter_code
_entity_poly.pdbx_strand_id
1 'polypeptide(L)'
;MRRHLRPFNETRRLRGADPARWHATYGAMALNHQGMLMKYGNLNVVKDELTLLEQTESYIAKWRLNKWEFRVPPLLSPAEREKVLLQQEILKSLCLNQAEERKHVLNDIETVASITGVLPETVREKNRAWLQEEASKLRWRGEVNKAKELRDAFLRLEVYGSRDHRLLERLCCIYGMGMQGTFDEAFSNIIVQDPLTGRLSVDEGNPFVELLAYIVSRYPQIDLIHDFLGLNIVSGYRPSLSRFLIHCLSTKNSISNPISNGRVLLHVSASKETLFDFGDSKSQIAHDDSVYGLPDFMYVRGSDIFLITIAADNHWLRKRQVPHTKQLEGIARRGSFVLGIPFDKVRIRNLLLPPSYVDSSSLRRLTETVLDMPQSSVKEAAPWILLYEKELDAQDVDYCELERTVNEEEWLML
;
A
#
# COMPACT_ATOMS: atom_id res chain seq x y z
N MET A 1 57.11 14.43 50.81
CA MET A 1 57.06 14.46 49.33
C MET A 1 55.66 14.07 48.89
N ARG A 2 54.96 15.00 48.24
CA ARG A 2 53.55 14.90 47.85
C ARG A 2 53.39 13.98 46.64
N ARG A 3 52.50 12.98 46.73
CA ARG A 3 52.00 12.24 45.57
C ARG A 3 50.86 13.07 44.94
N HIS A 4 51.12 13.67 43.79
CA HIS A 4 50.07 14.22 42.93
C HIS A 4 49.44 13.07 42.13
N LEU A 5 48.19 12.75 42.50
CA LEU A 5 47.24 12.08 41.63
C LEU A 5 47.01 12.98 40.42
N ARG A 6 47.23 12.47 39.19
CA ARG A 6 46.74 13.14 37.98
C ARG A 6 45.25 12.83 37.82
N PRO A 7 44.39 13.83 37.58
CA PRO A 7 42.96 13.62 37.37
C PRO A 7 42.72 13.22 35.92
N PHE A 8 42.08 12.07 35.71
CA PHE A 8 41.30 11.81 34.50
C PHE A 8 40.00 12.61 34.63
N ASN A 9 40.01 13.86 34.17
CA ASN A 9 38.78 14.65 34.03
C ASN A 9 38.33 14.68 32.57
N GLU A 10 37.11 14.19 32.38
CA GLU A 10 36.08 14.74 31.51
C GLU A 10 36.30 14.71 29.99
N THR A 11 36.06 13.53 29.42
CA THR A 11 35.21 13.43 28.22
C THR A 11 33.98 12.59 28.57
N ARG A 12 33.02 13.23 29.24
CA ARG A 12 31.65 12.74 29.34
C ARG A 12 30.99 12.94 27.96
N ARG A 13 31.43 12.17 26.96
CA ARG A 13 30.65 11.99 25.74
C ARG A 13 29.46 11.10 26.11
N LEU A 14 28.28 11.58 25.76
CA LEU A 14 26.97 10.94 25.87
C LEU A 14 27.01 9.51 25.34
N ARG A 15 27.43 8.55 26.17
CA ARG A 15 27.05 7.16 26.02
C ARG A 15 25.64 7.05 26.57
N GLY A 16 24.65 7.25 25.71
CA GLY A 16 23.38 6.54 25.83
C GLY A 16 23.69 5.06 25.62
N ALA A 17 24.09 4.39 26.71
CA ALA A 17 24.32 2.97 26.74
C ALA A 17 22.99 2.30 27.05
N ASP A 18 22.16 2.10 26.02
CA ASP A 18 21.23 0.98 26.03
C ASP A 18 21.84 -0.16 25.18
N PRO A 19 22.04 -1.36 25.73
CA PRO A 19 22.71 -2.46 25.04
C PRO A 19 21.81 -3.19 24.04
N ALA A 20 20.55 -2.78 23.88
CA ALA A 20 19.60 -3.42 22.97
C ALA A 20 19.73 -2.86 21.55
N ARG A 21 20.93 -3.02 20.97
CA ARG A 21 21.20 -2.57 19.61
C ARG A 21 20.41 -3.44 18.63
N TRP A 22 19.72 -2.80 17.70
CA TRP A 22 19.17 -3.41 16.48
C TRP A 22 17.89 -4.26 16.61
N HIS A 23 17.19 -4.35 17.75
CA HIS A 23 16.06 -5.28 17.94
C HIS A 23 14.94 -4.66 18.77
N ALA A 24 13.77 -5.32 18.82
CA ALA A 24 12.66 -4.91 19.67
C ALA A 24 13.09 -4.86 21.14
N THR A 25 12.88 -3.70 21.77
CA THR A 25 13.30 -3.43 23.15
C THR A 25 12.10 -3.37 24.09
N TYR A 26 12.35 -3.41 25.40
CA TYR A 26 11.31 -3.17 26.40
C TYR A 26 10.82 -1.72 26.28
N GLY A 27 9.56 -1.54 25.91
CA GLY A 27 8.96 -0.23 25.61
C GLY A 27 8.81 0.09 24.12
N ALA A 28 9.33 -0.74 23.21
CA ALA A 28 9.01 -0.63 21.79
C ALA A 28 7.51 -0.89 21.57
N MET A 29 6.89 -0.10 20.69
CA MET A 29 5.47 -0.22 20.35
C MET A 29 5.29 -0.07 18.85
N ALA A 30 4.33 -0.80 18.30
CA ALA A 30 3.86 -0.55 16.94
C ALA A 30 3.23 0.84 16.87
N LEU A 31 3.57 1.59 15.82
CA LEU A 31 3.12 2.94 15.56
C LEU A 31 1.88 2.91 14.69
N ASN A 32 0.88 3.72 15.05
CA ASN A 32 -0.18 4.10 14.12
C ASN A 32 0.30 5.26 13.22
N HIS A 33 -0.53 5.66 12.24
CA HIS A 33 -0.19 6.76 11.34
C HIS A 33 0.14 8.07 12.07
N GLN A 34 -0.56 8.38 13.16
CA GLN A 34 -0.28 9.57 13.97
C GLN A 34 1.10 9.50 14.66
N GLY A 35 1.48 8.32 15.14
CA GLY A 35 2.82 8.05 15.68
C GLY A 35 3.91 8.20 14.63
N MET A 36 3.65 7.76 13.39
CA MET A 36 4.55 7.98 12.25
C MET A 36 4.75 9.47 11.96
N LEU A 37 3.65 10.25 11.93
CA LEU A 37 3.69 11.71 11.75
C LEU A 37 4.49 12.41 12.85
N MET A 38 4.26 12.05 14.12
CA MET A 38 4.98 12.65 15.25
C MET A 38 6.48 12.34 15.22
N LYS A 39 6.85 11.12 14.81
CA LYS A 39 8.24 10.66 14.82
C LYS A 39 9.05 11.15 13.62
N TYR A 40 8.47 11.15 12.42
CA TYR A 40 9.20 11.42 11.17
C TYR A 40 8.78 12.71 10.45
N GLY A 41 7.63 13.29 10.77
CA GLY A 41 7.03 14.38 9.98
C GLY A 41 7.80 15.71 10.01
N ASN A 42 8.70 15.92 10.97
CA ASN A 42 9.46 17.17 11.13
C ASN A 42 10.91 17.07 10.63
N LEU A 43 11.29 15.97 9.98
CA LEU A 43 12.65 15.77 9.50
C LEU A 43 12.83 16.42 8.11
N ASN A 44 13.90 17.19 7.94
CA ASN A 44 14.23 17.80 6.65
C ASN A 44 14.77 16.74 5.70
N VAL A 45 14.16 16.63 4.52
CA VAL A 45 14.59 15.69 3.47
C VAL A 45 15.22 16.45 2.31
N VAL A 46 16.46 16.08 1.98
CA VAL A 46 17.26 16.73 0.92
C VAL A 46 17.34 15.86 -0.35
N LYS A 47 17.30 14.54 -0.21
CA LYS A 47 17.45 13.58 -1.33
C LYS A 47 16.12 13.29 -2.02
N ASP A 48 16.19 12.85 -3.27
CA ASP A 48 15.02 12.44 -4.05
C ASP A 48 14.47 11.07 -3.62
N GLU A 49 13.19 10.86 -3.90
CA GLU A 49 12.42 9.67 -3.53
C GLU A 49 13.05 8.37 -4.03
N LEU A 50 13.32 8.29 -5.34
CA LEU A 50 13.77 7.05 -5.97
C LEU A 50 15.18 6.67 -5.49
N THR A 51 16.06 7.65 -5.30
CA THR A 51 17.39 7.42 -4.73
C THR A 51 17.31 6.91 -3.30
N LEU A 52 16.47 7.53 -2.44
CA LEU A 52 16.27 7.07 -1.06
C LEU A 52 15.70 5.64 -1.01
N LEU A 53 14.73 5.35 -1.89
CA LEU A 53 14.11 4.03 -2.00
C LEU A 53 15.12 2.97 -2.42
N GLU A 54 15.87 3.20 -3.50
CA GLU A 54 16.87 2.25 -4.00
C GLU A 54 18.03 2.03 -3.01
N GLN A 55 18.42 3.08 -2.27
CA GLN A 55 19.40 2.99 -1.18
C GLN A 55 18.87 2.10 -0.05
N THR A 56 17.67 2.38 0.44
CA THR A 56 17.01 1.60 1.50
C THR A 56 16.85 0.13 1.10
N GLU A 57 16.36 -0.14 -0.11
CA GLU A 57 16.23 -1.50 -0.65
C GLU A 57 17.58 -2.19 -0.81
N SER A 58 18.65 -1.44 -1.12
CA SER A 58 20.00 -2.03 -1.24
C SER A 58 20.54 -2.52 0.09
N TYR A 59 20.15 -1.88 1.20
CA TYR A 59 20.46 -2.34 2.54
C TYR A 59 19.69 -3.61 2.87
N ILE A 60 18.37 -3.64 2.59
CA ILE A 60 17.51 -4.81 2.83
C ILE A 60 18.01 -6.01 2.03
N ALA A 61 18.37 -5.83 0.76
CA ALA A 61 18.87 -6.91 -0.10
C ALA A 61 20.18 -7.54 0.41
N LYS A 62 20.95 -6.84 1.25
CA LYS A 62 22.18 -7.34 1.88
C LYS A 62 21.93 -8.03 3.22
N TRP A 63 20.72 -7.95 3.76
CA TRP A 63 20.38 -8.59 5.02
C TRP A 63 20.32 -10.11 4.88
N ARG A 64 20.73 -10.79 5.95
CA ARG A 64 20.47 -12.21 6.13
C ARG A 64 19.12 -12.38 6.82
N LEU A 65 18.53 -13.58 6.73
CA LEU A 65 17.20 -13.87 7.31
C LEU A 65 17.12 -13.56 8.81
N ASN A 66 18.21 -13.75 9.56
CA ASN A 66 18.27 -13.44 10.98
C ASN A 66 18.07 -11.95 11.33
N LYS A 67 18.25 -11.03 10.37
CA LYS A 67 17.97 -9.59 10.59
C LYS A 67 16.47 -9.30 10.72
N TRP A 68 15.61 -10.22 10.30
CA TRP A 68 14.18 -10.14 10.51
C TRP A 68 13.76 -10.71 11.87
N GLU A 69 14.65 -11.38 12.59
CA GLU A 69 14.32 -11.92 13.91
C GLU A 69 14.30 -10.81 14.98
N PHE A 70 13.54 -11.05 16.05
CA PHE A 70 13.38 -10.15 17.20
C PHE A 70 12.98 -8.70 16.82
N ARG A 71 12.04 -8.56 15.88
CA ARG A 71 11.46 -7.26 15.46
C ARG A 71 10.08 -7.01 16.05
N VAL A 72 9.42 -8.04 16.57
CA VAL A 72 8.11 -7.92 17.20
C VAL A 72 8.24 -7.43 18.65
N PRO A 73 7.51 -6.37 19.04
CA PRO A 73 7.50 -5.90 20.43
C PRO A 73 7.15 -6.99 21.45
N PRO A 74 7.89 -7.10 22.58
CA PRO A 74 7.76 -8.23 23.50
C PRO A 74 6.49 -8.19 24.37
N LEU A 75 5.88 -7.01 24.56
CA LEU A 75 4.77 -6.79 25.51
C LEU A 75 3.36 -6.82 24.86
N LEU A 76 3.23 -7.36 23.65
CA LEU A 76 1.94 -7.50 22.98
C LEU A 76 1.13 -8.66 23.57
N SER A 77 -0.20 -8.54 23.55
CA SER A 77 -1.07 -9.68 23.84
C SER A 77 -0.87 -10.80 22.79
N PRO A 78 -1.14 -12.08 23.12
CA PRO A 78 -0.90 -13.19 22.18
C PRO A 78 -1.56 -13.01 20.81
N ALA A 79 -2.80 -12.54 20.77
CA ALA A 79 -3.56 -12.32 19.53
C ALA A 79 -2.99 -11.15 18.69
N GLU A 80 -2.59 -10.05 19.33
CA GLU A 80 -1.94 -8.93 18.65
C GLU A 80 -0.56 -9.33 18.14
N ARG A 81 0.20 -10.09 18.93
CA ARG A 81 1.51 -10.59 18.56
C ARG A 81 1.45 -11.46 17.30
N GLU A 82 0.46 -12.35 17.20
CA GLU A 82 0.25 -13.19 16.02
C GLU A 82 -0.03 -12.35 14.76
N LYS A 83 -0.89 -11.34 14.87
CA LYS A 83 -1.19 -10.41 13.76
C LYS A 83 0.05 -9.62 13.33
N VAL A 84 0.84 -9.12 14.28
CA VAL A 84 2.08 -8.38 14.00
C VAL A 84 3.13 -9.29 13.37
N LEU A 85 3.25 -10.55 13.82
CA LEU A 85 4.12 -11.56 13.20
C LEU A 85 3.71 -11.83 11.75
N LEU A 86 2.41 -12.02 11.51
CA LEU A 86 1.88 -12.25 10.16
C LEU A 86 2.15 -11.04 9.25
N GLN A 87 1.89 -9.83 9.73
CA GLN A 87 2.21 -8.60 8.99
C GLN A 87 3.72 -8.51 8.69
N GLN A 88 4.58 -8.85 9.66
CA GLN A 88 6.01 -8.86 9.45
C GLN A 88 6.46 -9.89 8.40
N GLU A 89 5.87 -11.08 8.40
CA GLU A 89 6.22 -12.11 7.40
C GLU A 89 5.76 -11.70 5.99
N ILE A 90 4.62 -11.01 5.87
CA ILE A 90 4.17 -10.41 4.59
C ILE A 90 5.16 -9.33 4.13
N LEU A 91 5.54 -8.38 4.99
CA LEU A 91 6.52 -7.35 4.64
C LEU A 91 7.88 -7.95 4.26
N LYS A 92 8.31 -8.99 4.99
CA LYS A 92 9.54 -9.73 4.70
C LYS A 92 9.48 -10.39 3.33
N SER A 93 8.39 -11.10 3.01
CA SER A 93 8.26 -11.79 1.71
C SER A 93 8.27 -10.79 0.55
N LEU A 94 7.57 -9.65 0.69
CA LEU A 94 7.58 -8.57 -0.30
C LEU A 94 8.99 -7.99 -0.49
N CYS A 95 9.71 -7.69 0.60
CA CYS A 95 11.08 -7.20 0.54
C CYS A 95 12.05 -8.20 -0.11
N LEU A 96 11.91 -9.50 0.17
CA LEU A 96 12.76 -10.53 -0.43
C LEU A 96 12.46 -10.71 -1.92
N ASN A 97 11.18 -10.74 -2.30
CA ASN A 97 10.76 -10.81 -3.70
C ASN A 97 11.28 -9.60 -4.48
N GLN A 98 11.17 -8.39 -3.92
CA GLN A 98 11.70 -7.16 -4.52
C GLN A 98 13.23 -7.20 -4.67
N ALA A 99 13.94 -7.76 -3.69
CA ALA A 99 15.40 -7.92 -3.77
C ALA A 99 15.81 -8.89 -4.89
N GLU A 100 15.08 -9.99 -5.07
CA GLU A 100 15.28 -10.95 -6.16
C GLU A 100 14.96 -10.34 -7.52
N GLU A 101 13.81 -9.67 -7.66
CA GLU A 101 13.40 -9.00 -8.89
C GLU A 101 14.43 -7.94 -9.28
N ARG A 102 14.87 -7.10 -8.33
CA ARG A 102 15.92 -6.11 -8.57
C ARG A 102 17.23 -6.75 -9.02
N LYS A 103 17.61 -7.90 -8.46
CA LYS A 103 18.81 -8.63 -8.89
C LYS A 103 18.66 -9.08 -10.35
N HIS A 104 17.49 -9.58 -10.75
CA HIS A 104 17.22 -9.93 -12.15
C HIS A 104 17.30 -8.72 -13.08
N VAL A 105 16.70 -7.59 -12.68
CA VAL A 105 16.78 -6.33 -13.45
C VAL A 105 18.22 -5.84 -13.60
N LEU A 106 19.03 -5.85 -12.52
CA LEU A 106 20.44 -5.46 -12.59
C LEU A 106 21.25 -6.40 -13.51
N ASN A 107 21.01 -7.71 -13.41
CA ASN A 107 21.66 -8.68 -14.30
C ASN A 107 21.28 -8.45 -15.77
N ASP A 108 20.01 -8.16 -16.07
CA ASP A 108 19.56 -7.86 -17.44
C ASP A 108 20.20 -6.56 -17.95
N ILE A 109 20.33 -5.53 -17.10
CA ILE A 109 21.04 -4.28 -17.44
C ILE A 109 22.52 -4.56 -17.76
N GLU A 110 23.21 -5.33 -16.93
CA GLU A 110 24.61 -5.72 -17.16
C GLU A 110 24.75 -6.57 -18.43
N THR A 111 23.79 -7.44 -18.71
CA THR A 111 23.76 -8.27 -19.94
C THR A 111 23.63 -7.39 -21.18
N VAL A 112 22.69 -6.43 -21.19
CA VAL A 112 22.54 -5.48 -22.30
C VAL A 112 23.79 -4.62 -22.46
N ALA A 113 24.33 -4.09 -21.36
CA ALA A 113 25.53 -3.26 -21.35
C ALA A 113 26.76 -4.00 -21.88
N SER A 114 26.98 -5.25 -21.45
CA SER A 114 28.13 -6.06 -21.86
C SER A 114 28.05 -6.51 -23.33
N ILE A 115 26.85 -6.85 -23.83
CA ILE A 115 26.67 -7.27 -25.22
C ILE A 115 26.84 -6.10 -26.18
N THR A 116 26.30 -4.92 -25.85
CA THR A 116 26.27 -3.76 -26.74
C THR A 116 27.41 -2.77 -26.52
N GLY A 117 28.12 -2.87 -25.40
CA GLY A 117 29.21 -1.96 -25.02
C GLY A 117 28.74 -0.59 -24.52
N VAL A 118 27.44 -0.40 -24.25
CA VAL A 118 26.91 0.84 -23.67
C VAL A 118 27.10 0.86 -22.16
N LEU A 119 27.09 2.06 -21.57
CA LEU A 119 27.13 2.22 -20.12
C LEU A 119 25.82 1.71 -19.49
N PRO A 120 25.87 0.93 -18.39
CA PRO A 120 24.70 0.38 -17.69
C PRO A 120 23.63 1.44 -17.35
N GLU A 121 24.08 2.63 -16.96
CA GLU A 121 23.24 3.77 -16.58
C GLU A 121 22.33 4.24 -17.73
N THR A 122 22.79 4.10 -18.97
CA THR A 122 22.10 4.57 -20.18
C THR A 122 21.15 3.53 -20.79
N VAL A 123 21.17 2.29 -20.29
CA VAL A 123 20.37 1.18 -20.85
C VAL A 123 18.88 1.49 -20.78
N ARG A 124 18.42 2.06 -19.66
CA ARG A 124 17.00 2.40 -19.43
C ARG A 124 16.46 3.49 -20.35
N GLU A 125 17.33 4.30 -20.93
CA GLU A 125 16.97 5.40 -21.85
C GLU A 125 16.80 4.92 -23.30
N LYS A 126 17.19 3.67 -23.60
CA LYS A 126 17.16 3.13 -24.96
C LYS A 126 15.74 2.72 -25.35
N ASN A 127 15.49 2.72 -26.65
CA ASN A 127 14.17 2.40 -27.23
C ASN A 127 14.22 1.14 -28.12
N ARG A 128 13.05 0.69 -28.56
CA ARG A 128 12.92 -0.48 -29.45
C ARG A 128 13.63 -0.33 -30.79
N ALA A 129 13.75 0.89 -31.32
CA ALA A 129 14.47 1.14 -32.57
C ALA A 129 15.97 0.87 -32.40
N TRP A 130 16.55 1.37 -31.32
CA TRP A 130 17.93 1.08 -30.93
C TRP A 130 18.17 -0.42 -30.75
N LEU A 131 17.24 -1.12 -30.07
CA LEU A 131 17.32 -2.59 -29.94
C LEU A 131 17.34 -3.28 -31.30
N GLN A 132 16.49 -2.87 -32.25
CA GLN A 132 16.45 -3.46 -33.59
C GLN A 132 17.76 -3.27 -34.33
N GLU A 133 18.39 -2.10 -34.23
CA GLU A 133 19.69 -1.83 -34.82
C GLU A 133 20.79 -2.72 -34.22
N GLU A 134 20.91 -2.75 -32.88
CA GLU A 134 21.95 -3.54 -32.19
C GLU A 134 21.76 -5.05 -32.39
N ALA A 135 20.53 -5.55 -32.31
CA ALA A 135 20.24 -6.96 -32.60
C ALA A 135 20.56 -7.32 -34.06
N SER A 136 20.32 -6.41 -35.01
CA SER A 136 20.66 -6.62 -36.42
C SER A 136 22.18 -6.64 -36.65
N LYS A 137 22.94 -5.76 -35.97
CA LYS A 137 24.41 -5.77 -36.01
C LYS A 137 24.98 -7.09 -35.51
N LEU A 138 24.44 -7.62 -34.40
CA LEU A 138 24.87 -8.92 -33.85
C LEU A 138 24.54 -10.09 -34.79
N ARG A 139 23.34 -10.10 -35.38
CA ARG A 139 22.95 -11.11 -36.38
C ARG A 139 23.81 -11.05 -37.63
N TRP A 140 24.13 -9.85 -38.11
CA TRP A 140 25.01 -9.65 -39.27
C TRP A 140 26.42 -10.20 -39.03
N ARG A 141 26.91 -10.11 -37.79
CA ARG A 141 28.19 -10.69 -37.36
C ARG A 141 28.13 -12.21 -37.11
N GLY A 142 26.97 -12.85 -37.26
CA GLY A 142 26.76 -14.27 -37.00
C GLY A 142 26.55 -14.62 -35.52
N GLU A 143 26.47 -13.65 -34.62
CA GLU A 143 26.31 -13.86 -33.17
C GLU A 143 24.83 -14.00 -32.75
N VAL A 144 24.14 -14.98 -33.33
CA VAL A 144 22.68 -15.14 -33.20
C VAL A 144 22.22 -15.35 -31.75
N ASN A 145 23.00 -16.08 -30.94
CA ASN A 145 22.67 -16.33 -29.54
C ASN A 145 22.70 -15.05 -28.70
N LYS A 146 23.74 -14.21 -28.87
CA LYS A 146 23.83 -12.90 -28.21
C LYS A 146 22.71 -11.97 -28.65
N ALA A 147 22.34 -12.00 -29.94
CA ALA A 147 21.22 -11.21 -30.44
C ALA A 147 19.88 -11.62 -29.81
N LYS A 148 19.68 -12.93 -29.56
CA LYS A 148 18.49 -13.43 -28.87
C LYS A 148 18.50 -13.02 -27.39
N GLU A 149 19.62 -13.22 -26.70
CA GLU A 149 19.81 -12.86 -25.30
C GLU A 149 19.59 -11.36 -25.06
N LEU A 150 20.17 -10.50 -25.91
CA LEU A 150 19.95 -9.06 -25.91
C LEU A 150 18.46 -8.72 -26.02
N ARG A 151 17.76 -9.32 -26.99
CA ARG A 151 16.33 -9.07 -27.20
C ARG A 151 15.51 -9.50 -25.99
N ASP A 152 15.74 -10.71 -25.49
CA ASP A 152 14.93 -11.27 -24.41
C ASP A 152 15.18 -10.51 -23.09
N ALA A 153 16.41 -10.08 -22.80
CA ALA A 153 16.74 -9.20 -21.67
C ALA A 153 16.11 -7.82 -21.80
N PHE A 154 16.21 -7.18 -22.98
CA PHE A 154 15.64 -5.86 -23.21
C PHE A 154 14.11 -5.86 -23.07
N LEU A 155 13.42 -6.87 -23.61
CA LEU A 155 11.96 -6.98 -23.49
C LEU A 155 11.49 -7.16 -22.05
N ARG A 156 12.25 -7.85 -21.19
CA ARG A 156 11.95 -7.91 -19.75
C ARG A 156 12.19 -6.56 -19.07
N LEU A 157 13.28 -5.86 -19.42
CA LEU A 157 13.57 -4.52 -18.90
C LEU A 157 12.52 -3.48 -19.30
N GLU A 158 11.86 -3.61 -20.44
CA GLU A 158 10.74 -2.71 -20.80
C GLU A 158 9.57 -2.82 -19.82
N VAL A 159 9.36 -3.99 -19.22
CA VAL A 159 8.24 -4.22 -18.29
C VAL A 159 8.66 -3.92 -16.84
N TYR A 160 9.82 -4.43 -16.41
CA TYR A 160 10.26 -4.39 -15.00
C TYR A 160 11.38 -3.37 -14.72
N GLY A 161 12.02 -2.84 -15.77
CA GLY A 161 13.26 -2.08 -15.65
C GLY A 161 13.08 -0.62 -15.21
N SER A 162 11.84 -0.12 -15.15
CA SER A 162 11.56 1.24 -14.71
C SER A 162 11.87 1.41 -13.21
N ARG A 163 12.46 2.56 -12.84
CA ARG A 163 12.85 2.82 -11.43
C ARG A 163 11.63 2.95 -10.52
N ASP A 164 10.49 3.36 -11.06
CA ASP A 164 9.20 3.52 -10.38
C ASP A 164 8.29 2.28 -10.53
N HIS A 165 8.80 1.16 -11.07
CA HIS A 165 8.03 -0.09 -11.11
C HIS A 165 7.56 -0.46 -9.69
N ARG A 166 6.24 -0.65 -9.54
CA ARG A 166 5.55 -0.92 -8.27
C ARG A 166 5.87 0.07 -7.14
N LEU A 167 6.07 1.35 -7.48
CA LEU A 167 6.50 2.40 -6.55
C LEU A 167 5.65 2.44 -5.27
N LEU A 168 4.32 2.54 -5.39
CA LEU A 168 3.44 2.64 -4.22
C LEU A 168 3.55 1.43 -3.29
N GLU A 169 3.66 0.22 -3.84
CA GLU A 169 3.79 -0.99 -3.04
C GLU A 169 5.13 -1.02 -2.28
N ARG A 170 6.21 -0.63 -2.95
CA ARG A 170 7.55 -0.53 -2.35
C ARG A 170 7.57 0.52 -1.24
N LEU A 171 7.00 1.70 -1.48
CA LEU A 171 6.87 2.75 -0.45
C LEU A 171 6.00 2.28 0.73
N CYS A 172 4.87 1.64 0.47
CA CYS A 172 4.00 1.09 1.51
C CYS A 172 4.68 -0.04 2.30
N CYS A 173 5.55 -0.84 1.68
CA CYS A 173 6.35 -1.84 2.37
C CYS A 173 7.34 -1.19 3.36
N ILE A 174 8.06 -0.16 2.92
CA ILE A 174 8.95 0.63 3.81
C ILE A 174 8.14 1.31 4.91
N TYR A 175 7.01 1.93 4.58
CA TYR A 175 6.11 2.55 5.54
C TYR A 175 5.60 1.54 6.59
N GLY A 176 5.21 0.33 6.16
CA GLY A 176 4.81 -0.76 7.04
C GLY A 176 5.94 -1.22 7.96
N MET A 177 7.18 -1.32 7.47
CA MET A 177 8.36 -1.57 8.33
C MET A 177 8.55 -0.44 9.35
N GLY A 178 8.32 0.81 8.96
CA GLY A 178 8.37 1.97 9.85
C GLY A 178 7.29 1.93 10.92
N MET A 179 6.06 1.52 10.56
CA MET A 179 4.95 1.33 11.50
C MET A 179 5.24 0.27 12.56
N GLN A 180 6.10 -0.71 12.30
CA GLN A 180 6.51 -1.66 13.33
C GLN A 180 7.40 -1.02 14.41
N GLY A 181 8.05 0.11 14.11
CA GLY A 181 8.78 0.92 15.08
C GLY A 181 10.10 0.32 15.58
N THR A 182 10.54 -0.80 15.01
CA THR A 182 11.70 -1.58 15.48
C THR A 182 12.82 -1.72 14.44
N PHE A 183 12.63 -1.14 13.25
CA PHE A 183 13.57 -1.29 12.13
C PHE A 183 14.56 -0.12 11.97
N ASP A 184 14.32 1.03 12.58
CA ASP A 184 15.06 2.26 12.27
C ASP A 184 16.58 2.11 12.44
N GLU A 185 17.01 1.52 13.56
CA GLU A 185 18.41 1.32 13.86
C GLU A 185 19.07 0.29 12.93
N ALA A 186 18.29 -0.54 12.22
CA ALA A 186 18.79 -1.55 11.29
C ALA A 186 19.49 -0.99 10.05
N PHE A 187 19.34 0.31 9.79
CA PHE A 187 19.79 0.98 8.57
C PHE A 187 20.94 1.98 8.76
N SER A 188 21.47 2.13 9.98
CA SER A 188 22.58 3.04 10.28
C SER A 188 23.73 2.31 10.96
N ASN A 189 24.85 3.00 11.22
CA ASN A 189 26.03 2.47 11.93
C ASN A 189 26.69 1.29 11.21
N ILE A 190 26.81 1.37 9.89
CA ILE A 190 27.35 0.29 9.05
C ILE A 190 28.80 0.58 8.74
N ILE A 191 29.67 -0.42 8.91
CA ILE A 191 31.08 -0.29 8.56
C ILE A 191 31.20 -0.42 7.05
N VAL A 192 31.69 0.64 6.41
CA VAL A 192 31.87 0.72 4.96
C VAL A 192 33.35 0.88 4.62
N GLN A 193 33.77 0.27 3.52
CA GLN A 193 35.10 0.41 2.96
C GLN A 193 35.04 1.34 1.76
N ASP A 194 35.89 2.37 1.74
CA ASP A 194 36.07 3.21 0.56
C ASP A 194 36.74 2.37 -0.54
N PRO A 195 36.12 2.23 -1.73
CA PRO A 195 36.65 1.40 -2.82
C PRO A 195 37.95 1.94 -3.41
N LEU A 196 38.23 3.25 -3.31
CA LEU A 196 39.43 3.87 -3.87
C LEU A 196 40.59 3.86 -2.87
N THR A 197 40.31 4.15 -1.60
CA THR A 197 41.36 4.28 -0.57
C THR A 197 41.51 3.04 0.31
N GLY A 198 40.55 2.10 0.27
CA GLY A 198 40.50 0.92 1.12
C GLY A 198 40.24 1.22 2.61
N ARG A 199 40.02 2.49 2.98
CA ARG A 199 39.83 2.91 4.38
C ARG A 199 38.46 2.46 4.89
N LEU A 200 38.44 1.98 6.12
CA LEU A 200 37.23 1.63 6.84
C LEU A 200 36.70 2.85 7.58
N SER A 201 35.40 3.12 7.45
CA SER A 201 34.69 4.16 8.18
C SER A 201 33.32 3.63 8.64
N VAL A 202 32.70 4.31 9.59
CA VAL A 202 31.32 4.01 10.02
C VAL A 202 30.41 5.01 9.34
N ASP A 203 29.47 4.51 8.54
CA ASP A 203 28.39 5.31 7.97
C ASP A 203 27.29 5.47 9.03
N GLU A 204 27.11 6.71 9.49
CA GLU A 204 26.07 7.10 10.45
C GLU A 204 24.78 7.54 9.75
N GLY A 205 24.77 7.62 8.41
CA GLY A 205 23.59 7.94 7.63
C GLY A 205 22.46 6.92 7.82
N ASN A 206 21.22 7.36 7.69
CA ASN A 206 20.05 6.50 7.79
C ASN A 206 19.05 6.79 6.66
N PRO A 207 19.21 6.15 5.48
CA PRO A 207 18.32 6.38 4.34
C PRO A 207 16.88 5.93 4.62
N PHE A 208 16.68 4.97 5.53
CA PHE A 208 15.34 4.51 5.91
C PHE A 208 14.56 5.58 6.66
N VAL A 209 15.18 6.25 7.64
CA VAL A 209 14.55 7.36 8.37
C VAL A 209 14.31 8.57 7.46
N GLU A 210 15.26 8.90 6.59
CA GLU A 210 15.08 9.95 5.57
C GLU A 210 13.92 9.64 4.62
N LEU A 211 13.79 8.38 4.18
CA LEU A 211 12.71 7.93 3.31
C LEU A 211 11.34 7.94 4.02
N LEU A 212 11.25 7.51 5.27
CA LEU A 212 10.02 7.58 6.05
C LEU A 212 9.55 9.03 6.25
N ALA A 213 10.48 9.94 6.51
CA ALA A 213 10.19 11.38 6.56
C ALA A 213 9.67 11.90 5.22
N TYR A 214 10.26 11.46 4.10
CA TYR A 214 9.79 11.82 2.77
C TYR A 214 8.35 11.32 2.53
N ILE A 215 8.12 10.04 2.79
CA ILE A 215 6.81 9.39 2.59
C ILE A 215 5.73 10.13 3.39
N VAL A 216 5.95 10.33 4.69
CA VAL A 216 4.94 10.89 5.58
C VAL A 216 4.67 12.38 5.30
N SER A 217 5.67 13.12 4.83
CA SER A 217 5.50 14.54 4.48
C SER A 217 4.89 14.79 3.10
N ARG A 218 5.10 13.87 2.14
CA ARG A 218 4.67 14.05 0.74
C ARG A 218 3.44 13.22 0.35
N TYR A 219 3.17 12.11 1.04
CA TYR A 219 2.01 11.24 0.80
C TYR A 219 1.05 11.29 2.01
N PRO A 220 0.16 12.29 2.09
CA PRO A 220 -0.74 12.46 3.23
C PRO A 220 -1.76 11.32 3.41
N GLN A 221 -1.96 10.50 2.37
CA GLN A 221 -2.88 9.36 2.36
C GLN A 221 -2.15 8.01 2.28
N ILE A 222 -0.86 7.95 2.61
CA ILE A 222 -0.07 6.71 2.52
C ILE A 222 -0.63 5.58 3.37
N ASP A 223 -1.26 5.91 4.50
CA ASP A 223 -1.94 4.95 5.37
C ASP A 223 -3.15 4.31 4.68
N LEU A 224 -3.92 5.07 3.88
CA LEU A 224 -5.00 4.53 3.06
C LEU A 224 -4.46 3.57 2.00
N ILE A 225 -3.38 3.97 1.32
CA ILE A 225 -2.76 3.14 0.26
C ILE A 225 -2.20 1.84 0.87
N HIS A 226 -1.53 1.93 2.02
CA HIS A 226 -1.01 0.78 2.76
C HIS A 226 -2.12 -0.21 3.11
N ASP A 227 -3.25 0.30 3.59
CA ASP A 227 -4.40 -0.53 3.93
C ASP A 227 -5.07 -1.14 2.69
N PHE A 228 -5.24 -0.36 1.61
CA PHE A 228 -5.80 -0.86 0.35
C PHE A 228 -4.92 -1.89 -0.34
N LEU A 229 -3.61 -1.84 -0.17
CA LEU A 229 -2.70 -2.91 -0.62
C LEU A 229 -2.80 -4.20 0.23
N GLY A 230 -3.61 -4.20 1.30
CA GLY A 230 -3.80 -5.35 2.17
C GLY A 230 -2.69 -5.57 3.20
N LEU A 231 -1.85 -4.56 3.44
CA LEU A 231 -0.73 -4.67 4.39
C LEU A 231 -1.16 -4.50 5.85
N ASN A 232 -2.39 -4.05 6.09
CA ASN A 232 -2.96 -3.90 7.44
C ASN A 232 -3.78 -5.13 7.85
N ILE A 233 -3.08 -6.10 8.43
CA ILE A 233 -3.66 -7.35 8.93
C ILE A 233 -4.46 -7.14 10.23
N VAL A 234 -4.19 -6.07 10.96
CA VAL A 234 -4.78 -5.87 12.29
C VAL A 234 -6.25 -5.47 12.21
N SER A 235 -6.55 -4.46 11.38
CA SER A 235 -7.90 -3.91 11.21
C SER A 235 -8.49 -4.15 9.82
N GLY A 236 -7.69 -4.60 8.85
CA GLY A 236 -8.09 -4.58 7.45
C GLY A 236 -8.27 -3.16 6.93
N TYR A 237 -8.84 -3.05 5.73
CA TYR A 237 -8.95 -1.77 5.04
C TYR A 237 -10.29 -1.04 5.24
N ARG A 238 -11.29 -1.67 5.88
CA ARG A 238 -12.63 -1.09 6.07
C ARG A 238 -12.62 0.31 6.72
N PRO A 239 -11.86 0.57 7.82
CA PRO A 239 -11.81 1.92 8.40
C PRO A 239 -11.21 2.95 7.44
N SER A 240 -10.20 2.55 6.66
CA SER A 240 -9.57 3.38 5.65
C SER A 240 -10.48 3.62 4.45
N LEU A 241 -11.31 2.65 4.06
CA LEU A 241 -12.37 2.84 3.07
C LEU A 241 -13.39 3.89 3.54
N SER A 242 -13.83 3.82 4.80
CA SER A 242 -14.74 4.83 5.37
C SER A 242 -14.15 6.25 5.28
N ARG A 243 -12.89 6.43 5.69
CA ARG A 243 -12.19 7.72 5.58
C ARG A 243 -12.02 8.18 4.13
N PHE A 244 -11.70 7.25 3.23
CA PHE A 244 -11.58 7.52 1.80
C PHE A 244 -12.91 8.00 1.20
N LEU A 245 -14.02 7.31 1.49
CA LEU A 245 -15.36 7.69 1.03
C LEU A 245 -15.75 9.09 1.53
N ILE A 246 -15.53 9.38 2.82
CA ILE A 246 -15.79 10.70 3.40
C ILE A 246 -14.96 11.77 2.68
N HIS A 247 -13.67 11.51 2.47
CA HIS A 247 -12.76 12.47 1.83
C HIS A 247 -13.11 12.73 0.35
N CYS A 248 -13.42 11.69 -0.41
CA CYS A 248 -13.86 11.82 -1.80
C CYS A 248 -15.16 12.63 -1.90
N LEU A 249 -16.15 12.31 -1.07
CA LEU A 249 -17.42 13.03 -1.06
C LEU A 249 -17.30 14.46 -0.54
N SER A 250 -16.44 14.71 0.45
CA SER A 250 -16.19 16.07 0.94
C SER A 250 -15.52 16.92 -0.15
N THR A 251 -14.56 16.36 -0.88
CA THR A 251 -13.90 17.04 -2.01
C THR A 251 -14.90 17.31 -3.13
N LYS A 252 -15.69 16.30 -3.53
CA LYS A 252 -16.75 16.41 -4.54
C LYS A 252 -17.73 17.55 -4.24
N ASN A 253 -18.15 17.67 -2.98
CA ASN A 253 -19.15 18.64 -2.55
C ASN A 253 -18.53 19.94 -1.98
N SER A 254 -17.21 20.13 -2.10
CA SER A 254 -16.47 21.28 -1.56
C SER A 254 -16.72 21.57 -0.07
N ILE A 255 -16.79 20.50 0.74
CA ILE A 255 -17.01 20.55 2.18
C ILE A 255 -15.66 20.46 2.90
N SER A 256 -15.30 21.50 3.65
CA SER A 256 -14.03 21.52 4.41
C SER A 256 -14.09 20.71 5.70
N ASN A 257 -15.24 20.71 6.41
CA ASN A 257 -15.43 20.02 7.68
C ASN A 257 -16.69 19.14 7.63
N PRO A 258 -16.58 17.88 7.20
CA PRO A 258 -17.73 16.98 7.19
C PRO A 258 -18.19 16.69 8.63
N ILE A 259 -19.48 16.91 8.89
CA ILE A 259 -20.08 16.59 10.19
C ILE A 259 -20.62 15.16 10.12
N SER A 260 -20.10 14.28 10.98
CA SER A 260 -20.64 12.95 11.19
C SER A 260 -21.59 12.95 12.39
N ASN A 261 -22.67 12.19 12.30
CA ASN A 261 -23.60 11.98 13.41
C ASN A 261 -23.79 10.48 13.64
N GLY A 262 -22.99 9.93 14.57
CA GLY A 262 -22.96 8.51 14.85
C GLY A 262 -22.59 7.70 13.60
N ARG A 263 -23.54 6.90 13.10
CA ARG A 263 -23.37 6.05 11.91
C ARG A 263 -23.66 6.74 10.58
N VAL A 264 -24.27 7.93 10.61
CA VAL A 264 -24.37 8.77 9.41
C VAL A 264 -23.03 9.48 9.26
N LEU A 265 -22.22 9.00 8.32
CA LEU A 265 -20.84 9.46 8.12
C LEU A 265 -20.79 10.82 7.43
N LEU A 266 -21.69 11.04 6.46
CA LEU A 266 -21.81 12.29 5.73
C LEU A 266 -23.25 12.47 5.25
N HIS A 267 -23.79 13.68 5.38
CA HIS A 267 -25.05 14.07 4.77
C HIS A 267 -24.88 15.42 4.08
N VAL A 268 -25.22 15.49 2.79
CA VAL A 268 -25.15 16.70 1.98
C VAL A 268 -26.54 17.01 1.43
N SER A 269 -27.22 17.98 2.04
CA SER A 269 -28.61 18.30 1.70
C SER A 269 -28.76 18.88 0.29
N ALA A 270 -27.78 19.64 -0.20
CA ALA A 270 -27.83 20.28 -1.51
C ALA A 270 -27.82 19.26 -2.66
N SER A 271 -26.97 18.24 -2.58
CA SER A 271 -26.84 17.16 -3.57
C SER A 271 -27.70 15.94 -3.24
N LYS A 272 -28.43 15.95 -2.11
CA LYS A 272 -29.21 14.81 -1.59
C LYS A 272 -28.36 13.55 -1.50
N GLU A 273 -27.15 13.70 -0.95
CA GLU A 273 -26.21 12.61 -0.76
C GLU A 273 -26.14 12.21 0.72
N THR A 274 -26.14 10.92 1.00
CA THR A 274 -25.99 10.40 2.38
C THR A 274 -25.12 9.15 2.38
N LEU A 275 -24.08 9.15 3.19
CA LEU A 275 -23.22 8.00 3.46
C LEU A 275 -23.49 7.48 4.87
N PHE A 276 -23.77 6.19 4.97
CA PHE A 276 -24.12 5.52 6.23
C PHE A 276 -23.23 4.29 6.45
N ASP A 277 -22.70 4.17 7.67
CA ASP A 277 -21.96 3.00 8.16
C ASP A 277 -22.95 2.00 8.78
N PHE A 278 -23.18 0.88 8.10
CA PHE A 278 -24.10 -0.15 8.58
C PHE A 278 -23.48 -0.98 9.72
N GLY A 279 -22.24 -1.40 9.52
CA GLY A 279 -21.47 -2.23 10.45
C GLY A 279 -20.47 -3.11 9.72
N ASP A 280 -19.60 -3.78 10.47
CA ASP A 280 -18.62 -4.72 9.91
C ASP A 280 -19.31 -6.02 9.49
N SER A 281 -19.50 -6.19 8.18
CA SER A 281 -20.22 -7.34 7.63
C SER A 281 -19.44 -8.64 7.86
N LYS A 282 -18.12 -8.58 7.84
CA LYS A 282 -17.21 -9.72 7.96
C LYS A 282 -17.29 -10.36 9.34
N SER A 283 -17.29 -9.55 10.40
CA SER A 283 -17.45 -10.09 11.76
C SER A 283 -18.89 -10.56 11.99
N GLN A 284 -19.90 -9.79 11.60
CA GLN A 284 -21.30 -10.13 11.94
C GLN A 284 -21.79 -11.41 11.27
N ILE A 285 -21.44 -11.65 10.00
CA ILE A 285 -21.93 -12.84 9.28
C ILE A 285 -21.36 -14.15 9.81
N ALA A 286 -20.19 -14.11 10.45
CA ALA A 286 -19.57 -15.29 11.06
C ALA A 286 -20.17 -15.64 12.43
N HIS A 287 -20.80 -14.68 13.12
CA HIS A 287 -21.36 -14.89 14.45
C HIS A 287 -22.84 -15.30 14.43
N ASP A 288 -23.58 -14.98 13.36
CA ASP A 288 -25.01 -15.29 13.24
C ASP A 288 -25.34 -15.95 11.90
N ASP A 289 -25.72 -17.21 11.95
CA ASP A 289 -26.11 -18.01 10.78
C ASP A 289 -27.45 -17.60 10.15
N SER A 290 -28.23 -16.76 10.83
CA SER A 290 -29.53 -16.29 10.34
C SER A 290 -29.46 -14.98 9.56
N VAL A 291 -28.31 -14.29 9.54
CA VAL A 291 -28.14 -13.00 8.85
C VAL A 291 -27.76 -13.22 7.38
N TYR A 292 -28.49 -12.54 6.49
CA TYR A 292 -28.30 -12.53 5.03
C TYR A 292 -28.36 -11.10 4.50
N GLY A 293 -27.49 -10.77 3.54
CA GLY A 293 -27.54 -9.49 2.84
C GLY A 293 -27.15 -8.28 3.69
N LEU A 294 -26.00 -8.37 4.38
CA LEU A 294 -25.51 -7.30 5.26
C LEU A 294 -24.41 -6.48 4.56
N PRO A 295 -24.69 -5.26 4.09
CA PRO A 295 -23.66 -4.38 3.54
C PRO A 295 -22.81 -3.74 4.63
N ASP A 296 -21.61 -3.29 4.27
CA ASP A 296 -20.74 -2.52 5.16
C ASP A 296 -21.13 -1.04 5.19
N PHE A 297 -21.35 -0.47 4.00
CA PHE A 297 -21.75 0.92 3.83
C PHE A 297 -22.97 1.01 2.91
N MET A 298 -23.80 2.01 3.16
CA MET A 298 -24.88 2.41 2.25
C MET A 298 -24.61 3.85 1.80
N TYR A 299 -24.54 4.06 0.49
CA TYR A 299 -24.42 5.38 -0.11
C TYR A 299 -25.67 5.68 -0.93
N VAL A 300 -26.32 6.81 -0.63
CA VAL A 300 -27.50 7.28 -1.35
C VAL A 300 -27.13 8.56 -2.08
N ARG A 301 -27.49 8.64 -3.35
CA ARG A 301 -27.26 9.80 -4.23
C ARG A 301 -28.54 10.10 -5.00
N GLY A 302 -29.31 11.09 -4.54
CA GLY A 302 -30.58 11.42 -5.17
C GLY A 302 -31.56 10.25 -5.12
N SER A 303 -31.80 9.60 -6.26
CA SER A 303 -32.66 8.42 -6.39
C SER A 303 -31.91 7.08 -6.36
N ASP A 304 -30.58 7.13 -6.36
CA ASP A 304 -29.72 5.95 -6.46
C ASP A 304 -29.29 5.50 -5.07
N ILE A 305 -29.41 4.20 -4.79
CA ILE A 305 -28.97 3.56 -3.55
C ILE A 305 -27.90 2.53 -3.90
N PHE A 306 -26.72 2.69 -3.30
CA PHE A 306 -25.60 1.77 -3.44
C PHE A 306 -25.36 1.05 -2.11
N LEU A 307 -25.29 -0.28 -2.17
CA LEU A 307 -24.92 -1.13 -1.05
C LEU A 307 -23.49 -1.61 -1.27
N ILE A 308 -22.55 -1.10 -0.48
CA ILE A 308 -21.12 -1.41 -0.57
C ILE A 308 -20.81 -2.50 0.44
N THR A 309 -20.35 -3.65 -0.04
CA THR A 309 -20.06 -4.84 0.77
C THR A 309 -18.61 -5.26 0.57
N ILE A 310 -17.89 -5.47 1.67
CA ILE A 310 -16.57 -6.08 1.66
C ILE A 310 -16.75 -7.59 1.78
N ALA A 311 -16.21 -8.34 0.81
CA ALA A 311 -16.33 -9.79 0.82
C ALA A 311 -15.67 -10.40 2.08
N ALA A 312 -16.23 -11.50 2.58
CA ALA A 312 -15.64 -12.29 3.64
C ALA A 312 -14.50 -13.15 3.09
N ASP A 313 -13.50 -13.44 3.93
CA ASP A 313 -12.40 -14.34 3.56
C ASP A 313 -12.92 -15.74 3.21
N ASN A 314 -13.97 -16.20 3.93
CA ASN A 314 -14.57 -17.51 3.72
C ASN A 314 -15.53 -17.51 2.52
N HIS A 315 -15.17 -18.27 1.48
CA HIS A 315 -15.95 -18.42 0.24
C HIS A 315 -17.41 -18.87 0.47
N TRP A 316 -17.68 -19.70 1.49
CA TRP A 316 -19.04 -20.14 1.81
C TRP A 316 -19.94 -19.00 2.31
N LEU A 317 -19.34 -18.01 2.99
CA LEU A 317 -20.08 -16.87 3.54
C LEU A 317 -20.33 -15.78 2.49
N ARG A 318 -19.50 -15.68 1.45
CA ARG A 318 -19.63 -14.66 0.38
C ARG A 318 -21.01 -14.71 -0.29
N LYS A 319 -21.54 -15.91 -0.55
CA LYS A 319 -22.88 -16.10 -1.14
C LYS A 319 -24.01 -15.60 -0.24
N ARG A 320 -23.80 -15.55 1.08
CA ARG A 320 -24.77 -15.06 2.07
C ARG A 320 -24.69 -13.54 2.27
N GLN A 321 -23.54 -12.92 1.98
CA GLN A 321 -23.33 -11.49 2.14
C GLN A 321 -24.08 -10.65 1.11
N VAL A 322 -24.23 -11.16 -0.12
CA VAL A 322 -24.94 -10.45 -1.19
C VAL A 322 -26.45 -10.49 -0.91
N PRO A 323 -27.12 -9.32 -0.79
CA PRO A 323 -28.56 -9.29 -0.54
C PRO A 323 -29.36 -9.91 -1.68
N HIS A 324 -30.40 -10.67 -1.33
CA HIS A 324 -31.33 -11.24 -2.32
C HIS A 324 -32.21 -10.14 -2.93
N THR A 325 -32.69 -10.32 -4.17
CA THR A 325 -33.57 -9.39 -4.91
C THR A 325 -34.74 -8.85 -4.06
N LYS A 326 -35.51 -9.73 -3.40
CA LYS A 326 -36.58 -9.33 -2.45
C LYS A 326 -36.12 -8.41 -1.31
N GLN A 327 -34.88 -8.58 -0.81
CA GLN A 327 -34.33 -7.67 0.19
C GLN A 327 -34.00 -6.31 -0.43
N LEU A 328 -33.44 -6.29 -1.64
CA LEU A 328 -33.16 -5.05 -2.38
C LEU A 328 -34.45 -4.26 -2.64
N GLU A 329 -35.51 -4.90 -3.13
CA GLU A 329 -36.85 -4.30 -3.27
C GLU A 329 -37.35 -3.74 -1.92
N GLY A 330 -37.20 -4.52 -0.85
CA GLY A 330 -37.56 -4.08 0.50
C GLY A 330 -36.77 -2.86 0.98
N ILE A 331 -35.48 -2.78 0.66
CA ILE A 331 -34.61 -1.63 0.97
C ILE A 331 -35.03 -0.43 0.12
N ALA A 332 -35.19 -0.58 -1.19
CA ALA A 332 -35.60 0.48 -2.09
C ALA A 332 -36.98 1.09 -1.72
N ARG A 333 -37.96 0.25 -1.34
CA ARG A 333 -39.26 0.71 -0.82
C ARG A 333 -39.12 1.51 0.47
N ARG A 334 -38.26 1.07 1.39
CA ARG A 334 -37.97 1.83 2.64
C ARG A 334 -37.21 3.11 2.35
N GLY A 335 -36.28 3.10 1.41
CA GLY A 335 -35.59 4.29 0.91
C GLY A 335 -36.59 5.32 0.38
N SER A 336 -37.59 4.89 -0.39
CA SER A 336 -38.68 5.75 -0.87
C SER A 336 -39.43 6.42 0.28
N PHE A 337 -39.83 5.65 1.30
CA PHE A 337 -40.57 6.17 2.45
C PHE A 337 -39.77 7.14 3.32
N VAL A 338 -38.50 6.83 3.58
CA VAL A 338 -37.66 7.59 4.53
C VAL A 338 -37.03 8.81 3.86
N LEU A 339 -36.55 8.66 2.63
CA LEU A 339 -35.80 9.69 1.91
C LEU A 339 -36.69 10.50 0.97
N GLY A 340 -37.97 10.12 0.82
CA GLY A 340 -38.93 10.80 -0.04
C GLY A 340 -38.64 10.65 -1.53
N ILE A 341 -37.94 9.58 -1.93
CA ILE A 341 -37.66 9.30 -3.34
C ILE A 341 -38.93 8.71 -3.98
N PRO A 342 -39.37 9.21 -5.16
CA PRO A 342 -40.51 8.63 -5.87
C PRO A 342 -40.27 7.16 -6.21
N PHE A 343 -41.28 6.32 -5.98
CA PHE A 343 -41.22 4.87 -6.17
C PHE A 343 -40.76 4.47 -7.57
N ASP A 344 -41.25 5.16 -8.59
CA ASP A 344 -40.95 4.96 -10.01
C ASP A 344 -39.51 5.31 -10.41
N LYS A 345 -38.73 5.90 -9.50
CA LYS A 345 -37.38 6.41 -9.77
C LYS A 345 -36.30 5.79 -8.90
N VAL A 346 -36.65 5.01 -7.87
CA VAL A 346 -35.64 4.41 -7.00
C VAL A 346 -34.87 3.34 -7.77
N ARG A 347 -33.54 3.46 -7.72
CA ARG A 347 -32.63 2.48 -8.29
C ARG A 347 -31.70 1.99 -7.21
N ILE A 348 -31.55 0.68 -7.06
CA ILE A 348 -30.65 0.09 -6.08
C ILE A 348 -29.65 -0.84 -6.77
N ARG A 349 -28.39 -0.81 -6.30
CA ARG A 349 -27.31 -1.64 -6.83
C ARG A 349 -26.35 -2.08 -5.73
N ASN A 350 -25.86 -3.31 -5.85
CA ASN A 350 -24.79 -3.84 -5.00
C ASN A 350 -23.42 -3.48 -5.59
N LEU A 351 -22.47 -3.23 -4.70
CA LEU A 351 -21.05 -3.18 -5.00
C LEU A 351 -20.33 -4.15 -4.09
N LEU A 352 -19.71 -5.17 -4.67
CA LEU A 352 -18.86 -6.11 -3.94
C LEU A 352 -17.38 -5.72 -4.11
N LEU A 353 -16.66 -5.63 -2.99
CA LEU A 353 -15.23 -5.33 -2.91
C LEU A 353 -14.42 -6.54 -2.41
N PRO A 354 -13.11 -6.64 -2.71
CA PRO A 354 -12.30 -7.79 -2.33
C PRO A 354 -12.11 -7.90 -0.80
N PRO A 355 -11.81 -9.08 -0.26
CA PRO A 355 -11.88 -9.32 1.18
C PRO A 355 -10.74 -8.69 1.99
N SER A 356 -9.52 -8.67 1.44
CA SER A 356 -8.30 -8.32 2.18
C SER A 356 -7.56 -7.09 1.63
N TYR A 357 -7.87 -6.66 0.40
CA TYR A 357 -7.27 -5.51 -0.28
C TYR A 357 -8.34 -4.84 -1.18
N VAL A 358 -7.96 -3.77 -1.88
CA VAL A 358 -8.80 -3.12 -2.89
C VAL A 358 -7.98 -3.00 -4.17
N ASP A 359 -8.41 -3.63 -5.25
CA ASP A 359 -7.73 -3.53 -6.53
C ASP A 359 -8.07 -2.23 -7.27
N SER A 360 -7.29 -1.93 -8.30
CA SER A 360 -7.38 -0.69 -9.09
C SER A 360 -8.73 -0.57 -9.81
N SER A 361 -9.33 -1.70 -10.23
CA SER A 361 -10.62 -1.68 -10.93
C SER A 361 -11.76 -1.40 -9.95
N SER A 362 -11.72 -1.96 -8.74
CA SER A 362 -12.66 -1.65 -7.66
C SER A 362 -12.60 -0.18 -7.25
N LEU A 363 -11.40 0.41 -7.13
CA LEU A 363 -11.24 1.85 -6.83
C LEU A 363 -11.82 2.75 -7.93
N ARG A 364 -11.60 2.40 -9.20
CA ARG A 364 -12.20 3.14 -10.34
C ARG A 364 -13.72 3.00 -10.33
N ARG A 365 -14.26 1.79 -10.15
CA ARG A 365 -15.72 1.55 -10.07
C ARG A 365 -16.34 2.35 -8.92
N LEU A 366 -15.68 2.38 -7.76
CA LEU A 366 -16.13 3.15 -6.61
C LEU A 366 -16.13 4.65 -6.89
N THR A 367 -15.03 5.22 -7.40
CA THR A 367 -14.94 6.67 -7.63
C THR A 367 -15.77 7.16 -8.80
N GLU A 368 -15.73 6.46 -9.94
CA GLU A 368 -16.39 6.88 -11.17
C GLU A 368 -17.88 6.48 -11.20
N THR A 369 -18.22 5.23 -10.85
CA THR A 369 -19.61 4.74 -10.99
C THR A 369 -20.46 5.04 -9.76
N VAL A 370 -19.92 4.76 -8.56
CA VAL A 370 -20.68 4.91 -7.31
C VAL A 370 -20.71 6.37 -6.88
N LEU A 371 -19.55 7.02 -6.75
CA LEU A 371 -19.47 8.40 -6.30
C LEU A 371 -19.74 9.45 -7.38
N ASP A 372 -19.85 9.06 -8.66
CA ASP A 372 -20.04 9.98 -9.81
C ASP A 372 -18.98 11.08 -9.91
N MET A 373 -17.74 10.76 -9.59
CA MET A 373 -16.69 11.78 -9.59
C MET A 373 -16.07 11.91 -10.98
N PRO A 374 -16.00 13.13 -11.54
CA PRO A 374 -15.24 13.36 -12.76
C PRO A 374 -13.75 13.13 -12.48
N GLN A 375 -12.99 12.72 -13.50
CA GLN A 375 -11.57 12.41 -13.35
C GLN A 375 -10.75 13.55 -12.74
N SER A 376 -11.13 14.81 -12.96
CA SER A 376 -10.47 15.97 -12.33
C SER A 376 -10.62 15.98 -10.81
N SER A 377 -11.84 15.73 -10.30
CA SER A 377 -12.12 15.67 -8.86
C SER A 377 -11.51 14.44 -8.21
N VAL A 378 -11.42 13.32 -8.96
CA VAL A 378 -10.71 12.13 -8.49
C VAL A 378 -9.21 12.42 -8.32
N LYS A 379 -8.59 13.09 -9.31
CA LYS A 379 -7.17 13.49 -9.21
C LYS A 379 -6.91 14.48 -8.07
N GLU A 380 -7.86 15.34 -7.76
CA GLU A 380 -7.77 16.26 -6.63
C GLU A 380 -7.88 15.52 -5.28
N ALA A 381 -8.86 14.62 -5.13
CA ALA A 381 -9.10 13.89 -3.89
C ALA A 381 -8.07 12.78 -3.62
N ALA A 382 -7.59 12.12 -4.66
CA ALA A 382 -6.70 10.96 -4.59
C ALA A 382 -5.70 10.95 -5.77
N PRO A 383 -4.69 11.85 -5.76
CA PRO A 383 -3.73 11.98 -6.86
C PRO A 383 -2.92 10.69 -7.13
N TRP A 384 -2.75 9.84 -6.12
CA TRP A 384 -2.04 8.57 -6.19
C TRP A 384 -2.79 7.46 -6.95
N ILE A 385 -4.10 7.61 -7.19
CA ILE A 385 -4.94 6.55 -7.78
C ILE A 385 -4.49 6.15 -9.20
N LEU A 386 -3.81 7.05 -9.92
CA LEU A 386 -3.26 6.79 -11.26
C LEU A 386 -1.99 5.93 -11.22
N LEU A 387 -1.27 5.97 -10.10
CA LEU A 387 -0.05 5.18 -9.85
C LEU A 387 -0.37 3.85 -9.15
N TYR A 388 -1.65 3.62 -8.84
CA TYR A 388 -2.11 2.42 -8.15
C TYR A 388 -2.38 1.32 -9.17
N GLU A 389 -1.57 0.26 -9.12
CA GLU A 389 -1.57 -0.86 -10.08
C GLU A 389 -1.83 -2.22 -9.40
N LYS A 390 -2.51 -2.25 -8.25
CA LYS A 390 -2.90 -3.52 -7.62
C LYS A 390 -3.97 -4.19 -8.47
N GLU A 391 -3.73 -5.43 -8.85
CA GLU A 391 -4.69 -6.30 -9.52
C GLU A 391 -5.29 -7.32 -8.54
N LEU A 392 -6.37 -7.96 -8.97
CA LEU A 392 -6.94 -9.10 -8.25
C LEU A 392 -5.98 -10.28 -8.30
N ASP A 393 -5.75 -10.89 -7.15
CA ASP A 393 -4.89 -12.06 -7.04
C ASP A 393 -5.54 -13.24 -7.78
N ALA A 394 -4.79 -13.90 -8.67
CA ALA A 394 -5.30 -15.00 -9.51
C ALA A 394 -5.82 -16.22 -8.71
N GLN A 395 -5.51 -16.29 -7.42
CA GLN A 395 -5.93 -17.36 -6.52
C GLN A 395 -7.38 -17.17 -6.02
N ASP A 396 -7.93 -15.95 -6.08
CA ASP A 396 -9.27 -15.61 -5.61
C ASP A 396 -10.35 -15.84 -6.71
N VAL A 397 -10.32 -17.00 -7.37
CA VAL A 397 -11.21 -17.33 -8.50
C VAL A 397 -12.69 -17.20 -8.12
N ASP A 398 -13.09 -17.75 -6.96
CA ASP A 398 -14.48 -17.70 -6.49
C ASP A 398 -14.98 -16.27 -6.25
N TYR A 399 -14.10 -15.38 -5.79
CA TYR A 399 -14.44 -13.96 -5.63
C TYR A 399 -14.59 -13.32 -7.01
N CYS A 400 -13.67 -13.55 -7.95
CA CYS A 400 -13.73 -12.98 -9.29
C CYS A 400 -15.02 -13.37 -10.03
N GLU A 401 -15.48 -14.62 -9.89
CA GLU A 401 -16.76 -15.06 -10.47
C GLU A 401 -17.96 -14.33 -9.84
N LEU A 402 -18.00 -14.27 -8.51
CA LEU A 402 -19.08 -13.58 -7.79
C LEU A 402 -19.07 -12.07 -8.09
N GLU A 403 -17.89 -11.45 -8.12
CA GLU A 403 -17.71 -10.04 -8.42
C GLU A 403 -18.28 -9.70 -9.80
N ARG A 404 -17.97 -10.50 -10.83
CA ARG A 404 -18.52 -10.30 -12.19
C ARG A 404 -20.04 -10.33 -12.16
N THR A 405 -20.63 -11.35 -11.55
CA THR A 405 -22.09 -11.47 -11.51
C THR A 405 -22.78 -10.33 -10.75
N VAL A 406 -22.23 -9.89 -9.62
CA VAL A 406 -22.84 -8.84 -8.78
C VAL A 406 -22.61 -7.46 -9.35
N ASN A 407 -21.38 -7.18 -9.80
CA ASN A 407 -21.01 -5.83 -10.23
C ASN A 407 -21.40 -5.55 -11.68
N GLU A 408 -21.66 -6.55 -12.52
CA GLU A 408 -22.24 -6.36 -13.86
C GLU A 408 -23.78 -6.39 -13.85
N GLU A 409 -24.40 -6.69 -12.70
CA GLU A 409 -25.86 -6.68 -12.56
C GLU A 409 -26.43 -5.28 -12.84
N GLU A 410 -27.51 -5.24 -13.63
CA GLU A 410 -28.22 -3.99 -13.91
C GLU A 410 -28.87 -3.42 -12.66
N TRP A 411 -29.20 -2.12 -12.72
CA TRP A 411 -29.92 -1.45 -11.65
C TRP A 411 -31.26 -2.12 -11.39
N LEU A 412 -31.50 -2.50 -10.14
CA LEU A 412 -32.82 -2.93 -9.73
C LEU A 412 -33.71 -1.70 -9.56
N MET A 413 -34.75 -1.63 -10.40
CA MET A 413 -35.81 -0.62 -10.37
C MET A 413 -37.00 -1.16 -9.58
N LEU A 414 -37.71 -0.28 -8.87
CA LEU A 414 -38.91 -0.66 -8.11
C LEU A 414 -40.22 -0.42 -8.86
#